data_AF-A0A897NF60-F1
#
_entry.id   AF-A0A897NF60-F1
#
_cell.length_a   1.000
_cell.length_b   1.000
_cell.length_c   1.000
_cell.angle_alpha   90.00
_cell.angle_beta   90.00
_cell.angle_gamma   90.00
#
_symmetry.space_group_name_H-M   'P 1'
#
loop_
_entity.id
_entity.type
_entity.pdbx_description
1 polymer ?
#
loop_
_entity_poly.entity_id
_entity_poly.type
_entity_poly.pdbx_seq_one_letter_code
_entity_poly.pdbx_strand_id
1 'polypeptide(L)'
;MTDNHGYNTPPQGELDWHVPLNENFNAIDTDIEIRDENENRSNYEPKQGAKYLATDTGDVYLGDGTDWQSLGSITNVTVGSTAPSDPSVGDLWIDTS
;
A
#
# COMPACT_ATOMS: atom_id res chain seq x y z
N MET A 1 -3.33 -2.96 -22.64
CA MET A 1 -2.76 -2.27 -21.47
C MET A 1 -3.82 -2.27 -20.39
N THR A 2 -3.44 -2.55 -19.15
CA THR A 2 -4.40 -2.46 -18.03
C THR A 2 -4.55 -1.01 -17.61
N ASP A 3 -5.78 -0.57 -17.38
CA ASP A 3 -6.09 0.86 -17.13
C ASP A 3 -5.44 1.39 -15.84
N ASN A 4 -5.27 0.51 -14.84
CA ASN A 4 -4.81 0.90 -13.51
C ASN A 4 -3.29 0.78 -13.32
N HIS A 5 -2.63 -0.15 -14.03
CA HIS A 5 -1.26 -0.56 -13.71
C HIS A 5 -0.33 -0.61 -14.93
N GLY A 6 -0.84 -0.32 -16.13
CA GLY A 6 0.01 -0.23 -17.32
C GLY A 6 0.64 -1.56 -17.76
N TYR A 7 0.14 -2.70 -17.26
CA TYR A 7 0.72 -4.01 -17.56
C TYR A 7 0.71 -4.30 -19.06
N ASN A 8 1.80 -4.92 -19.51
CA ASN A 8 1.98 -5.35 -20.88
C ASN A 8 0.97 -6.45 -21.23
N THR A 9 0.47 -6.41 -22.46
CA THR A 9 -0.33 -7.50 -23.03
C THR A 9 0.35 -7.89 -24.34
N PRO A 10 1.10 -9.01 -24.37
CA PRO A 10 1.81 -9.42 -25.58
C PRO A 10 0.84 -9.59 -26.75
N PRO A 11 1.16 -9.11 -27.97
CA PRO A 11 0.31 -9.32 -29.13
C PRO A 11 0.28 -10.81 -29.51
N GLN A 12 -0.80 -11.21 -30.19
CA GLN A 12 -0.91 -12.57 -30.68
C GLN A 12 0.25 -12.88 -31.64
N GLY A 13 0.95 -13.99 -31.39
CA GLY A 13 2.10 -14.43 -32.19
C GLY A 13 3.46 -13.94 -31.67
N GLU A 14 3.51 -13.18 -30.58
CA GLU A 14 4.75 -12.81 -29.91
C GLU A 14 5.46 -14.05 -29.35
N LEU A 15 6.73 -14.25 -29.73
CA LEU A 15 7.51 -15.41 -29.31
C LEU A 15 8.23 -15.16 -27.99
N ASP A 16 8.66 -13.93 -27.75
CA ASP A 16 9.39 -13.52 -26.54
C ASP A 16 8.45 -13.07 -25.43
N TRP A 17 7.28 -13.69 -25.31
CA TRP A 17 6.23 -13.36 -24.33
C TRP A 17 6.74 -13.32 -22.88
N HIS A 18 7.78 -14.10 -22.58
CA HIS A 18 8.37 -14.18 -21.25
C HIS A 18 8.94 -12.83 -20.78
N VAL A 19 9.43 -11.98 -21.68
CA VAL A 19 9.98 -10.66 -21.34
C VAL A 19 8.89 -9.74 -20.75
N PRO A 20 7.83 -9.37 -21.50
CA PRO A 20 6.76 -8.52 -20.97
C PRO A 20 6.00 -9.15 -19.81
N LEU A 21 5.91 -10.49 -19.73
CA LEU A 21 5.29 -11.14 -18.57
C LEU A 21 6.17 -11.05 -17.32
N ASN A 22 7.49 -11.25 -17.43
CA ASN A 22 8.39 -11.09 -16.30
C ASN A 22 8.42 -9.64 -15.80
N GLU A 23 8.35 -8.66 -16.71
CA GLU A 23 8.17 -7.25 -16.36
C GLU A 23 6.87 -7.03 -15.58
N ASN A 24 5.75 -7.61 -16.04
CA ASN A 24 4.50 -7.54 -15.31
C ASN A 24 4.60 -8.17 -13.90
N PHE A 25 5.24 -9.34 -13.76
CA PHE A 25 5.40 -9.98 -12.46
C PHE A 25 6.19 -9.12 -11.47
N ASN A 26 7.26 -8.48 -11.93
CA ASN A 26 8.03 -7.54 -11.11
C ASN A 26 7.19 -6.34 -10.67
N ALA A 27 6.35 -5.81 -11.56
CA ALA A 27 5.45 -4.69 -11.24
C ALA A 27 4.33 -5.12 -10.26
N ILE A 28 3.67 -6.25 -10.53
CA ILE A 28 2.59 -6.82 -9.70
C ILE A 28 3.02 -7.01 -8.26
N ASP A 29 4.26 -7.47 -8.04
CA ASP A 29 4.80 -7.73 -6.72
C ASP A 29 4.93 -6.47 -5.84
N THR A 30 4.93 -5.27 -6.44
CA THR A 30 4.91 -4.00 -5.71
C THR A 30 3.52 -3.34 -5.75
N ASP A 31 2.81 -3.48 -6.86
CA ASP A 31 1.53 -2.81 -7.12
C ASP A 31 0.36 -3.38 -6.33
N ILE A 32 0.41 -4.67 -5.98
CA ILE A 32 -0.64 -5.33 -5.21
C ILE A 32 -0.42 -5.05 -3.73
N GLU A 33 -1.43 -4.47 -3.10
CA GLU A 33 -1.45 -4.23 -1.66
C GLU A 33 -1.38 -5.54 -0.88
N ILE A 34 -0.47 -5.58 0.10
CA ILE A 34 -0.36 -6.66 1.08
C ILE A 34 -1.35 -6.41 2.21
N ARG A 35 -2.10 -7.44 2.61
CA ARG A 35 -3.10 -7.39 3.69
C ARG A 35 -2.88 -8.54 4.65
N ASP A 36 -2.52 -8.22 5.88
CA ASP A 36 -2.27 -9.21 6.95
C ASP A 36 -2.38 -8.51 8.33
N GLU A 37 -2.12 -9.20 9.44
CA GLU A 37 -2.08 -8.64 10.80
C GLU A 37 -0.80 -7.83 11.03
N ASN A 38 -0.88 -6.73 11.78
CA ASN A 38 0.25 -5.80 11.95
C ASN A 38 1.57 -6.48 12.40
N GLU A 39 1.49 -7.54 13.22
CA GLU A 39 2.65 -8.29 13.68
C GLU A 39 3.39 -9.04 12.56
N ASN A 40 2.70 -9.40 11.48
CA ASN A 40 3.27 -10.12 10.34
C ASN A 40 3.96 -9.20 9.33
N ARG A 41 3.94 -7.88 9.51
CA ARG A 41 4.53 -6.91 8.56
C ARG A 41 5.99 -7.21 8.23
N SER A 42 6.78 -7.68 9.20
CA SER A 42 8.19 -8.04 8.99
C SER A 42 8.40 -9.30 8.13
N ASN A 43 7.35 -10.04 7.81
CA ASN A 43 7.41 -11.21 6.92
C ASN A 43 7.48 -10.80 5.43
N TYR A 44 7.28 -9.52 5.13
CA TYR A 44 7.23 -8.97 3.79
C TYR A 44 8.35 -7.96 3.56
N GLU A 45 8.94 -8.01 2.37
CA GLU A 45 9.99 -7.08 1.95
C GLU A 45 9.39 -5.68 1.69
N PRO A 46 9.92 -4.59 2.30
CA PRO A 46 9.41 -3.23 2.13
C PRO A 46 9.86 -2.63 0.79
N LYS A 47 9.44 -3.24 -0.33
CA LYS A 47 9.79 -2.75 -1.66
C LYS A 47 9.34 -1.31 -1.85
N GLN A 48 10.16 -0.52 -2.56
CA GLN A 48 9.87 0.89 -2.81
C GLN A 48 8.49 1.03 -3.48
N GLY A 49 7.55 1.68 -2.78
CA GLY A 49 6.19 1.92 -3.26
C GLY A 49 5.17 0.84 -2.90
N ALA A 50 5.60 -0.31 -2.33
CA ALA A 50 4.68 -1.34 -1.88
C ALA A 50 3.82 -0.83 -0.73
N LYS A 51 2.55 -1.26 -0.71
CA LYS A 51 1.60 -0.91 0.36
C LYS A 51 1.30 -2.12 1.23
N TYR A 52 1.24 -1.87 2.53
CA TYR A 52 0.79 -2.85 3.51
C TYR A 52 -0.36 -2.26 4.33
N LEU A 53 -1.47 -2.97 4.39
CA LEU A 53 -2.60 -2.67 5.26
C LEU A 53 -2.66 -3.72 6.37
N ALA A 54 -2.44 -3.27 7.61
CA ALA A 54 -2.67 -4.08 8.79
C ALA A 54 -4.19 -4.21 9.02
N THR A 55 -4.74 -5.37 8.76
CA THR A 55 -6.21 -5.58 8.69
C THR A 55 -6.89 -5.62 10.06
N ASP A 56 -6.13 -5.84 11.12
CA ASP A 56 -6.55 -5.91 12.52
C ASP A 56 -6.60 -4.53 13.20
N THR A 57 -5.64 -3.66 12.87
CA THR A 57 -5.47 -2.31 13.47
C THR A 57 -5.95 -1.20 12.55
N GLY A 58 -5.94 -1.43 11.23
CA GLY A 58 -6.19 -0.41 10.21
C GLY A 58 -4.96 0.44 9.86
N ASP A 59 -3.79 0.13 10.42
CA ASP A 59 -2.55 0.84 10.10
C ASP A 59 -2.14 0.62 8.64
N VAL A 60 -1.73 1.70 7.97
CA VAL A 60 -1.27 1.70 6.58
C VAL A 60 0.21 2.05 6.54
N TYR A 61 0.98 1.28 5.79
CA TYR A 61 2.41 1.47 5.62
C TYR A 61 2.81 1.54 4.14
N LEU A 62 3.91 2.25 3.87
CA LEU A 62 4.55 2.35 2.55
C LEU A 62 6.00 1.88 2.64
N GLY A 63 6.39 0.93 1.80
CA GLY A 63 7.78 0.51 1.67
C GLY A 63 8.62 1.57 0.95
N ASP A 64 9.82 1.84 1.47
CA ASP A 64 10.80 2.76 0.86
C ASP A 64 12.01 2.06 0.23
N GLY A 65 11.96 0.72 0.14
CA GLY A 65 13.06 -0.13 -0.31
C GLY A 65 13.98 -0.60 0.82
N THR A 66 13.86 -0.04 2.03
CA THR A 66 14.66 -0.42 3.21
C THR A 66 13.77 -0.79 4.39
N ASP A 67 12.75 0.02 4.67
CA ASP A 67 11.84 -0.12 5.81
C ASP A 67 10.38 0.20 5.42
N TRP A 68 9.46 -0.25 6.27
CA TRP A 68 8.05 0.11 6.19
C TRP A 68 7.79 1.41 6.94
N GLN A 69 7.41 2.47 6.23
CA GLN A 69 7.06 3.77 6.79
C GLN A 69 5.58 3.81 7.15
N SER A 70 5.24 4.12 8.40
CA SER A 70 3.84 4.28 8.83
C SER A 70 3.25 5.55 8.24
N LEU A 71 2.07 5.44 7.60
CA LEU A 71 1.31 6.57 7.06
C LEU A 71 0.16 7.02 7.98
N GLY A 72 -0.23 6.18 8.94
CA GLY A 72 -1.37 6.40 9.84
C GLY A 72 -2.36 5.24 9.79
N SER A 73 -3.52 5.41 10.42
CA SER A 73 -4.57 4.39 10.49
C SER A 73 -5.88 4.86 9.85
N ILE A 74 -6.57 3.97 9.15
CA ILE A 74 -7.90 4.25 8.57
C ILE A 74 -9.05 4.08 9.57
N THR A 75 -8.77 3.60 10.79
CA THR A 75 -9.78 3.37 11.84
C THR A 75 -9.85 4.52 12.85
N ASN A 76 -8.80 5.34 12.97
CA ASN A 76 -8.72 6.44 13.93
C ASN A 76 -9.06 7.80 13.30
N VAL A 77 -10.31 7.97 12.85
CA VAL A 77 -10.81 9.23 12.28
C VAL A 77 -11.79 9.90 13.23
N THR A 78 -11.47 11.11 13.69
CA THR A 78 -12.36 11.96 14.51
C THR A 78 -12.73 13.24 13.76
N VAL A 79 -13.96 13.74 13.99
CA VAL A 79 -14.48 14.96 13.36
C VAL A 79 -14.99 15.90 14.44
N GLY A 80 -14.66 17.19 14.35
CA GLY A 80 -15.18 18.18 15.30
C GLY A 80 -14.64 19.59 15.05
N SER A 81 -15.31 20.60 15.61
CA SER A 81 -14.92 22.02 15.54
C SER A 81 -13.85 22.43 16.56
N THR A 82 -13.37 21.49 17.37
CA THR A 82 -12.26 21.67 18.30
C THR A 82 -11.34 20.45 18.25
N ALA A 83 -10.04 20.68 18.37
CA ALA A 83 -9.04 19.60 18.37
C ALA A 83 -9.34 18.56 19.46
N PRO A 84 -9.11 17.25 19.20
CA PRO A 84 -9.22 16.20 20.20
C PRO A 84 -8.33 16.47 21.43
N SER A 85 -8.81 16.12 22.63
CA SER A 85 -8.06 16.35 23.87
C SER A 85 -6.87 15.40 24.08
N ASP A 86 -6.93 14.20 23.51
CA ASP A 86 -5.94 13.13 23.70
C ASP A 86 -5.61 12.41 22.37
N PRO A 87 -5.02 13.10 21.37
CA PRO A 87 -4.69 12.48 20.10
C PRO A 87 -3.48 11.56 20.21
N SER A 88 -3.49 10.47 19.44
CA SER A 88 -2.33 9.60 19.21
C SER A 88 -1.66 9.94 17.86
N VAL A 89 -0.35 9.67 17.76
CA VAL A 89 0.36 9.81 16.48
C VAL A 89 -0.26 8.86 15.46
N GLY A 90 -0.66 9.40 14.31
CA GLY A 90 -1.33 8.64 13.24
C GLY A 90 -2.85 8.81 13.19
N ASP A 91 -3.46 9.49 14.17
CA ASP A 91 -4.88 9.81 14.15
C ASP A 91 -5.19 10.90 13.11
N LEU A 92 -6.32 10.76 12.41
CA LEU A 92 -6.85 11.77 11.51
C LEU A 92 -7.93 12.60 12.23
N TRP A 93 -7.75 13.91 12.30
CA TRP A 93 -8.79 14.84 12.74
C TRP A 93 -9.27 15.73 11.58
N ILE A 94 -10.57 15.76 11.35
CA ILE A 94 -11.21 16.67 10.38
C ILE A 94 -11.83 17.83 11.16
N ASP A 95 -11.22 19.02 10.99
CA ASP A 95 -11.74 20.29 11.52
C ASP A 95 -12.97 20.73 10.71
N THR A 96 -14.03 21.11 11.41
CA THR A 96 -15.29 21.58 10.81
C THR A 96 -15.64 23.02 11.19
N SER A 97 -14.70 23.78 11.76
CA SER A 97 -14.88 25.19 12.11
C SER A 97 -14.86 26.14 10.91
#